data_AF-A0A517NX73-F1
#
_entry.id   AF-A0A517NX73-F1
#
_cell.length_a   1.000
_cell.length_b   1.000
_cell.length_c   1.000
_cell.angle_alpha   90.00
_cell.angle_beta   90.00
_cell.angle_gamma   90.00
#
_symmetry.space_group_name_H-M   'P 1'
#
loop_
_entity.id
_entity.type
_entity.pdbx_description
1 polymer ?
#
loop_
_entity_poly.entity_id
_entity_poly.type
_entity_poly.pdbx_seq_one_letter_code
_entity_poly.pdbx_strand_id
1 'polypeptide(L)'
;MDLKSVPSTLIYWMGISVCIAFTASAAWAQPATPMGTSEGYLFIDGHYILPPYSIQITKDSLTVNDRTFTPEFFGAAVDEEELRGAIRAENGDRNKRLEMRDRIRKGEGLRRGDGGNWGNGSFRGARERRGTSPYGRASQLIGECQIGAIVVVFENTLPAVFYPNYGGDLLLETLSGIADQEEQALKKIAPKDHATAQRLLSEFSRSEEFITRVKAQHEQQAALGDAADRTTAANLLVARISYPMTVLAMVFVVLGFGHLLSNRPMQSEESALSTANRTVMIKSLSIIALLSIVDLVWTIAGANSGTMRELNPLGSHFIHDPTSLIFFKLIVTGTALGILYALRQKPIAHVASWWCCLLLTLLTARWVVFQSMFV
;
A
#
# COMPACT_ATOMS: atom_id res chain seq x y z
N MET A 1 -18.32 -14.61 -59.11
CA MET A 1 -18.34 -14.37 -57.65
C MET A 1 -17.50 -13.14 -57.40
N ASP A 2 -18.17 -12.06 -56.97
CA ASP A 2 -17.63 -10.71 -56.88
C ASP A 2 -16.83 -10.54 -55.59
N LEU A 3 -15.52 -10.29 -55.67
CA LEU A 3 -14.61 -10.16 -54.51
C LEU A 3 -14.73 -8.81 -53.79
N LYS A 4 -15.75 -8.00 -54.08
CA LYS A 4 -15.91 -6.62 -53.57
C LYS A 4 -16.67 -6.49 -52.24
N SER A 5 -17.08 -7.59 -51.60
CA SER A 5 -17.90 -7.54 -50.38
C SER A 5 -17.25 -8.14 -49.14
N VAL A 6 -15.91 -8.19 -49.07
CA VAL A 6 -15.24 -8.50 -47.79
C VAL A 6 -15.18 -7.22 -46.95
N PRO A 7 -15.90 -7.13 -45.81
CA PRO A 7 -15.88 -5.95 -44.96
C PRO A 7 -14.46 -5.74 -44.42
N SER A 8 -13.96 -4.50 -44.51
CA SER A 8 -12.61 -4.09 -44.09
C SER A 8 -12.29 -4.41 -42.62
N THR A 9 -13.31 -4.63 -41.80
CA THR A 9 -13.18 -5.07 -40.41
C THR A 9 -12.65 -6.51 -40.28
N LEU A 10 -12.95 -7.40 -41.23
CA LEU A 10 -12.53 -8.81 -41.19
C LEU A 10 -11.03 -8.98 -41.52
N ILE A 11 -10.48 -8.09 -42.36
CA ILE A 11 -9.04 -8.03 -42.67
C ILE A 11 -8.26 -7.50 -41.45
N TYR A 12 -8.83 -6.55 -40.69
CA TYR A 12 -8.24 -6.04 -39.45
C TYR A 12 -8.19 -7.10 -38.34
N TRP A 13 -9.22 -7.95 -38.20
CA TRP A 13 -9.25 -9.00 -37.18
C TRP A 13 -8.36 -10.22 -37.53
N MET A 14 -8.18 -10.56 -38.81
CA MET A 14 -7.23 -11.60 -39.22
C MET A 14 -5.77 -11.17 -39.04
N GLY A 15 -5.44 -9.89 -39.28
CA GLY A 15 -4.09 -9.36 -39.02
C GLY A 15 -3.67 -9.40 -37.55
N ILE A 16 -4.62 -9.15 -36.64
CA ILE A 16 -4.39 -9.23 -35.19
C ILE A 16 -4.21 -10.69 -34.73
N SER A 17 -4.94 -11.63 -35.33
CA SER A 17 -4.87 -13.05 -34.95
C SER A 17 -3.58 -13.73 -35.40
N VAL A 18 -2.99 -13.32 -36.54
CA VAL A 18 -1.71 -13.87 -37.03
C VAL A 18 -0.51 -13.33 -36.23
N CYS A 19 -0.59 -12.10 -35.69
CA CYS A 19 0.45 -11.57 -34.80
C CYS A 19 0.48 -12.25 -33.42
N ILE A 20 -0.67 -12.78 -32.94
CA ILE A 20 -0.76 -13.50 -31.66
C ILE A 20 -0.26 -14.95 -31.79
N ALA A 21 -0.40 -15.58 -32.96
CA ALA A 21 0.07 -16.96 -33.17
C ALA A 21 1.60 -17.07 -33.38
N PHE A 22 2.26 -16.03 -33.91
CA PHE A 22 3.70 -16.07 -34.17
C PHE A 22 4.57 -15.75 -32.93
N THR A 23 3.99 -15.20 -31.86
CA THR A 23 4.70 -14.93 -30.60
C THR A 23 4.72 -16.14 -29.64
N ALA A 24 3.93 -17.18 -29.90
CA ALA A 24 3.83 -18.35 -29.02
C ALA A 24 4.90 -19.45 -29.27
N SER A 25 5.54 -19.47 -30.45
CA SER A 25 6.40 -20.60 -30.86
C SER A 25 7.90 -20.40 -30.64
N ALA A 26 8.35 -19.20 -30.24
CA ALA A 26 9.75 -18.87 -29.98
C ALA A 26 10.16 -18.95 -28.49
N ALA A 27 9.26 -19.40 -27.60
CA ALA A 27 9.48 -19.44 -26.15
C ALA A 27 10.23 -20.69 -25.64
N TRP A 28 10.66 -21.60 -26.52
CA TRP A 28 11.20 -22.91 -26.14
C TRP A 28 12.72 -22.94 -26.32
N ALA A 29 13.39 -22.23 -25.41
CA ALA A 29 14.83 -22.27 -25.06
C ALA A 29 15.36 -20.84 -24.83
N GLN A 30 14.69 -20.04 -24.00
CA GLN A 30 15.40 -18.93 -23.40
C GLN A 30 16.45 -19.53 -22.45
N PRO A 31 17.75 -19.21 -22.60
CA PRO A 31 18.72 -19.55 -21.56
C PRO A 31 18.16 -19.00 -20.25
N ALA A 32 18.19 -19.82 -19.19
CA ALA A 32 17.63 -19.44 -17.90
C ALA A 32 18.06 -18.01 -17.56
N THR A 33 17.12 -17.06 -17.59
CA THR A 33 17.42 -15.68 -17.27
C THR A 33 17.94 -15.68 -15.85
N PRO A 34 19.15 -15.15 -15.60
CA PRO A 34 19.66 -15.06 -14.24
C PRO A 34 18.61 -14.31 -13.43
N MET A 35 18.08 -14.95 -12.38
CA MET A 35 17.15 -14.34 -11.45
C MET A 35 17.90 -13.32 -10.60
N GLY A 36 18.21 -12.17 -11.20
CA GLY A 36 18.84 -11.05 -10.52
C GLY A 36 17.85 -10.36 -9.61
N THR A 37 18.19 -10.26 -8.32
CA THR A 37 17.48 -9.39 -7.39
C THR A 37 18.42 -8.38 -6.78
N SER A 38 17.93 -7.15 -6.64
CA SER A 38 18.57 -6.03 -5.95
C SER A 38 18.10 -5.85 -4.52
N GLU A 39 17.16 -6.68 -4.07
CA GLU A 39 16.56 -6.59 -2.74
C GLU A 39 17.27 -7.50 -1.73
N GLY A 40 17.16 -7.14 -0.45
CA GLY A 40 17.68 -7.93 0.67
C GLY A 40 19.21 -7.90 0.81
N TYR A 41 19.73 -8.63 1.79
CA TYR A 41 21.15 -8.68 2.11
C TYR A 41 21.63 -10.12 2.15
N LEU A 42 22.73 -10.42 1.49
CA LEU A 42 23.35 -11.74 1.52
C LEU A 42 24.73 -11.64 2.16
N PHE A 43 24.93 -12.38 3.24
CA PHE A 43 26.23 -12.53 3.91
C PHE A 43 26.69 -13.97 3.77
N ILE A 44 27.93 -14.15 3.28
CA ILE A 44 28.58 -15.45 3.20
C ILE A 44 29.91 -15.35 3.93
N ASP A 45 30.09 -16.16 4.99
CA ASP A 45 31.25 -16.17 5.88
C ASP A 45 31.62 -14.78 6.41
N GLY A 46 30.63 -14.02 6.89
CA GLY A 46 30.87 -12.67 7.39
C GLY A 46 31.25 -11.64 6.32
N HIS A 47 31.16 -11.99 5.04
CA HIS A 47 31.33 -11.06 3.94
C HIS A 47 29.99 -10.71 3.29
N TYR A 48 29.71 -9.42 3.17
CA TYR A 48 28.56 -8.93 2.43
C TYR A 48 28.76 -9.11 0.92
N ILE A 49 27.75 -9.66 0.24
CA ILE A 49 27.71 -9.82 -1.21
C ILE A 49 26.87 -8.69 -1.81
N LEU A 50 27.42 -7.99 -2.80
CA LEU A 50 26.76 -6.89 -3.49
C LEU A 50 25.68 -7.39 -4.45
N PRO A 51 24.49 -6.77 -4.52
CA PRO A 51 23.54 -7.02 -5.60
C PRO A 51 24.05 -6.47 -6.95
N PRO A 52 23.51 -6.92 -8.09
CA PRO A 52 22.47 -7.94 -8.22
C PRO A 52 22.98 -9.34 -7.88
N TYR A 53 22.15 -10.17 -7.25
CA TYR A 53 22.49 -11.57 -6.97
C TYR A 53 22.25 -12.44 -8.21
N SER A 54 23.31 -12.86 -8.88
CA SER A 54 23.29 -13.81 -9.99
C SER A 54 23.63 -15.20 -9.48
N ILE A 55 22.72 -16.15 -9.68
CA ILE A 55 22.89 -17.51 -9.17
C ILE A 55 22.90 -18.48 -10.33
N GLN A 56 23.93 -19.31 -10.39
CA GLN A 56 23.99 -20.42 -11.32
C GLN A 56 24.13 -21.70 -10.51
N ILE A 57 23.16 -22.59 -10.68
CA ILE A 57 23.18 -23.91 -10.07
C ILE A 57 23.69 -24.89 -11.13
N THR A 58 24.86 -25.45 -10.90
CA THR A 58 25.39 -26.61 -11.65
C THR A 58 25.13 -27.88 -10.83
N LYS A 59 25.35 -29.07 -11.41
CA LYS A 59 25.19 -30.35 -10.69
C LYS A 59 26.03 -30.43 -9.41
N ASP A 60 27.22 -29.84 -9.45
CA ASP A 60 28.25 -30.02 -8.41
C ASP A 60 28.63 -28.71 -7.69
N SER A 61 28.05 -27.57 -8.10
CA SER A 61 28.38 -26.28 -7.52
C SER A 61 27.24 -25.26 -7.61
N LEU A 62 27.21 -24.36 -6.63
CA LEU A 62 26.40 -23.16 -6.66
C LEU A 62 27.33 -21.98 -6.88
N THR A 63 27.13 -21.16 -7.91
CA THR A 63 27.82 -19.88 -8.02
C THR A 63 26.90 -18.74 -7.63
N VAL A 64 27.39 -17.80 -6.82
CA VAL A 64 26.74 -16.53 -6.52
C VAL A 64 27.70 -15.40 -6.86
N ASN A 65 27.36 -14.55 -7.82
CA ASN A 65 28.21 -13.44 -8.30
C ASN A 65 29.65 -13.87 -8.59
N ASP A 66 29.77 -14.91 -9.42
CA ASP A 66 31.04 -15.51 -9.85
C ASP A 66 31.87 -16.22 -8.76
N ARG A 67 31.37 -16.28 -7.52
CA ARG A 67 31.97 -17.08 -6.44
C ARG A 67 31.33 -18.46 -6.37
N THR A 68 32.14 -19.51 -6.40
CA THR A 68 31.68 -20.90 -6.35
C THR A 68 31.65 -21.41 -4.92
N PHE A 69 30.52 -21.98 -4.52
CA PHE A 69 30.26 -22.57 -3.21
C PHE A 69 29.95 -24.05 -3.35
N THR A 70 30.48 -24.87 -2.43
CA THR A 70 30.12 -26.28 -2.33
C THR A 70 28.75 -26.43 -1.68
N PRO A 71 28.03 -27.56 -1.90
CA PRO A 71 26.76 -27.82 -1.25
C PRO A 71 26.80 -27.79 0.28
N GLU A 72 27.98 -28.04 0.88
CA GLU A 72 28.19 -28.05 2.34
C GLU A 72 27.85 -26.70 2.97
N PHE A 73 28.10 -25.59 2.27
CA PHE A 73 27.74 -24.24 2.69
C PHE A 73 26.25 -24.04 2.98
N PHE A 74 25.37 -24.81 2.32
CA PHE A 74 23.93 -24.67 2.46
C PHE A 74 23.32 -25.77 3.34
N GLY A 75 24.15 -26.36 4.21
CA GLY A 75 23.74 -27.35 5.19
C GLY A 75 23.52 -28.73 4.58
N ALA A 76 24.34 -29.14 3.61
CA ALA A 76 24.38 -30.52 3.13
C ALA A 76 24.96 -31.49 4.16
N ALA A 77 25.72 -30.99 5.15
CA ALA A 77 26.36 -31.79 6.19
C ALA A 77 25.62 -31.78 7.54
N VAL A 78 24.41 -31.21 7.62
CA VAL A 78 23.58 -31.44 8.82
C VAL A 78 23.20 -32.91 8.79
N ASP A 79 23.74 -33.64 9.77
CA ASP A 79 23.57 -35.08 9.90
C ASP A 79 22.08 -35.40 9.72
N GLU A 80 21.78 -36.34 8.83
CA GLU A 80 20.41 -36.76 8.56
C GLU A 80 19.71 -37.12 9.88
N GLU A 81 20.47 -37.57 10.87
CA GLU A 81 20.04 -37.87 12.23
C GLU A 81 19.60 -36.63 13.04
N GLU A 82 20.32 -35.51 12.95
CA GLU A 82 19.96 -34.25 13.62
C GLU A 82 18.70 -33.63 12.99
N LEU A 83 18.63 -33.65 11.65
CA LEU A 83 17.43 -33.23 10.93
C LEU A 83 16.23 -34.13 11.28
N ARG A 84 16.44 -35.45 11.36
CA ARG A 84 15.43 -36.42 11.82
C ARG A 84 15.05 -36.18 13.28
N GLY A 85 15.98 -35.78 14.14
CA GLY A 85 15.75 -35.42 15.53
C GLY A 85 14.86 -34.18 15.68
N ALA A 86 15.17 -33.10 14.95
CA ALA A 86 14.37 -31.88 14.90
C ALA A 86 12.96 -32.15 14.35
N ILE A 87 12.86 -32.93 13.26
CA ILE A 87 11.57 -33.36 12.70
C ILE A 87 10.81 -34.24 13.69
N ARG A 88 11.49 -35.12 14.45
CA ARG A 88 10.86 -35.93 15.52
C ARG A 88 10.33 -35.06 16.65
N ALA A 89 11.07 -34.04 17.07
CA ALA A 89 10.64 -33.11 18.12
C ALA A 89 9.40 -32.32 17.67
N GLU A 90 9.43 -31.78 16.45
CA GLU A 90 8.29 -31.06 15.87
C GLU A 90 7.07 -31.97 15.68
N ASN A 91 7.28 -33.20 15.17
CA ASN A 91 6.21 -34.19 15.03
C ASN A 91 5.70 -34.71 16.38
N GLY A 92 6.54 -34.74 17.42
CA GLY A 92 6.13 -35.08 18.78
C GLY A 92 5.11 -34.08 19.33
N ASP A 93 5.36 -32.78 19.14
CA ASP A 93 4.40 -31.72 19.47
C ASP A 93 3.15 -31.75 18.59
N ARG A 94 3.31 -32.15 17.34
CA ARG A 94 2.18 -32.34 16.42
C ARG A 94 1.28 -33.50 16.81
N ASN A 95 1.85 -34.63 17.22
CA ASN A 95 1.09 -35.78 17.74
C ASN A 95 0.36 -35.41 19.03
N LYS A 96 1.00 -34.67 19.94
CA LYS A 96 0.30 -34.13 21.13
C LYS A 96 -0.87 -33.23 20.76
N ARG A 97 -0.73 -32.37 19.74
CA ARG A 97 -1.85 -31.54 19.22
C ARG A 97 -2.96 -32.35 18.57
N LEU A 98 -2.62 -33.43 17.85
CA LEU A 98 -3.60 -34.33 17.24
C LEU A 98 -4.34 -35.17 18.30
N GLU A 99 -3.63 -35.70 19.30
CA GLU A 99 -4.22 -36.36 20.47
C GLU A 99 -5.14 -35.42 21.24
N MET A 100 -4.74 -34.16 21.41
CA MET A 100 -5.58 -33.13 22.03
C MET A 100 -6.85 -32.86 21.20
N ARG A 101 -6.75 -32.82 19.86
CA ARG A 101 -7.92 -32.72 18.97
C ARG A 101 -8.82 -33.95 19.05
N ASP A 102 -8.27 -35.15 19.14
CA ASP A 102 -9.05 -36.38 19.25
C ASP A 102 -9.76 -36.50 20.61
N ARG A 103 -9.14 -36.01 21.69
CA ARG A 103 -9.79 -35.87 23.00
C ARG A 103 -10.97 -34.89 22.96
N ILE A 104 -10.79 -33.74 22.32
CA ILE A 104 -11.88 -32.76 22.08
C ILE A 104 -13.02 -33.39 21.27
N ARG A 105 -12.69 -34.16 20.23
CA ARG A 105 -13.68 -34.81 19.35
C ARG A 105 -14.42 -35.96 20.03
N LYS A 106 -13.79 -36.67 20.96
CA LYS A 106 -14.40 -37.77 21.73
C LYS A 106 -15.31 -37.30 22.86
N GLY A 107 -15.48 -35.98 23.05
CA GLY A 107 -16.34 -35.45 24.11
C GLY A 107 -15.80 -35.71 25.51
N GLU A 108 -14.51 -36.05 25.65
CA GLU A 108 -13.81 -36.03 26.93
C GLU A 108 -13.69 -34.57 27.33
N GLY A 109 -14.70 -34.09 28.07
CA GLY A 109 -14.89 -32.69 28.42
C GLY A 109 -13.62 -32.09 29.01
N LEU A 110 -12.93 -31.27 28.20
CA LEU A 110 -11.96 -30.31 28.72
C LEU A 110 -12.73 -29.45 29.73
N ARG A 111 -12.30 -29.53 31.00
CA ARG A 111 -12.83 -28.70 32.08
C ARG A 111 -12.87 -27.26 31.59
N ARG A 112 -14.09 -26.73 31.54
CA ARG A 112 -14.48 -25.37 31.20
C ARG A 112 -13.66 -24.39 32.05
N GLY A 113 -12.55 -23.88 31.52
CA GLY A 113 -11.62 -23.04 32.26
C GLY A 113 -10.61 -22.29 31.40
N ASP A 114 -9.96 -22.94 30.43
CA ASP A 114 -8.90 -22.29 29.64
C ASP A 114 -9.34 -21.99 28.21
N GLY A 115 -9.95 -20.81 28.04
CA GLY A 115 -10.27 -20.20 26.75
C GLY A 115 -9.02 -19.68 26.05
N GLY A 116 -8.18 -20.58 25.53
CA GLY A 116 -7.07 -20.23 24.65
C GLY A 116 -7.57 -19.84 23.26
N ASN A 117 -7.17 -18.65 22.80
CA ASN A 117 -7.45 -18.08 21.49
C ASN A 117 -7.01 -19.01 20.34
N TRP A 118 -7.96 -19.72 19.71
CA TRP A 118 -7.71 -20.55 18.53
C TRP A 118 -7.56 -19.64 17.30
N GLY A 119 -6.34 -19.14 17.09
CA GLY A 119 -5.98 -18.40 15.89
C GLY A 119 -6.18 -19.24 14.63
N ASN A 120 -6.76 -18.60 13.60
CA ASN A 120 -6.96 -19.09 12.24
C ASN A 120 -5.64 -19.61 11.61
N GLY A 121 -5.30 -20.86 11.89
CA GLY A 121 -4.24 -21.58 11.20
C GLY A 121 -4.78 -22.22 9.93
N SER A 122 -4.50 -21.60 8.79
CA SER A 122 -4.76 -22.14 7.47
C SER A 122 -4.16 -23.55 7.32
N PHE A 123 -5.05 -24.54 7.19
CA PHE A 123 -4.72 -25.95 7.01
C PHE A 123 -4.20 -26.18 5.58
N ARG A 124 -3.00 -25.67 5.25
CA ARG A 124 -2.23 -26.19 4.11
C ARG A 124 -1.55 -27.46 4.59
N GLY A 125 -2.05 -28.60 4.13
CA GLY A 125 -1.46 -29.91 4.37
C GLY A 125 0.04 -29.87 4.14
N ALA A 126 0.80 -30.12 5.21
CA ALA A 126 2.24 -30.34 5.15
C ALA A 126 2.47 -31.62 4.33
N ARG A 127 2.52 -31.48 3.00
CA ARG A 127 3.23 -32.43 2.15
C ARG A 127 4.61 -32.57 2.79
N GLU A 128 4.95 -33.78 3.21
CA GLU A 128 6.31 -34.15 3.59
C GLU A 128 7.26 -33.48 2.62
N ARG A 129 8.04 -32.51 3.12
CA ARG A 129 9.13 -31.91 2.37
C ARG A 129 10.11 -33.07 2.15
N ARG A 130 9.99 -33.78 1.03
CA ARG A 130 11.10 -34.53 0.44
C ARG A 130 12.29 -33.59 0.53
N GLY A 131 13.34 -34.02 1.24
CA GLY A 131 14.49 -33.18 1.56
C GLY A 131 14.83 -32.32 0.36
N THR A 132 14.59 -31.02 0.47
CA THR A 132 14.96 -30.10 -0.60
C THR A 132 16.45 -30.29 -0.78
N SER A 133 16.88 -30.58 -2.01
CA SER A 133 18.31 -30.66 -2.31
C SER A 133 18.99 -29.38 -1.79
N PRO A 134 20.28 -29.44 -1.39
CA PRO A 134 21.00 -28.25 -0.95
C PRO A 134 20.82 -27.06 -1.90
N TYR A 135 20.77 -27.33 -3.21
CA TYR A 135 20.47 -26.35 -4.25
C TYR A 135 19.04 -25.78 -4.19
N GLY A 136 18.03 -26.61 -3.91
CA GLY A 136 16.66 -26.16 -3.69
C GLY A 136 16.54 -25.24 -2.47
N ARG A 137 17.31 -25.53 -1.40
CA ARG A 137 17.39 -24.66 -0.22
C ARG A 137 18.10 -23.34 -0.54
N ALA A 138 19.22 -23.38 -1.26
CA ALA A 138 19.93 -22.17 -1.70
C ALA A 138 19.02 -21.27 -2.55
N SER A 139 18.36 -21.86 -3.56
CA SER A 139 17.38 -21.16 -4.40
C SER A 139 16.25 -20.53 -3.57
N GLN A 140 15.72 -21.24 -2.58
CA GLN A 140 14.71 -20.70 -1.67
C GLN A 140 15.25 -19.51 -0.87
N LEU A 141 16.44 -19.63 -0.25
CA LEU A 141 17.04 -18.57 0.56
C LEU A 141 17.24 -17.30 -0.25
N ILE A 142 17.68 -17.40 -1.50
CA ILE A 142 17.83 -16.22 -2.35
C ILE A 142 16.47 -15.66 -2.78
N GLY A 143 15.46 -16.51 -2.94
CA GLY A 143 14.05 -16.08 -3.02
C GLY A 143 13.63 -15.25 -1.81
N GLU A 144 14.12 -15.55 -0.60
CA GLU A 144 13.88 -14.72 0.59
C GLU A 144 14.58 -13.35 0.47
N CYS A 145 15.77 -13.26 -0.13
CA CYS A 145 16.39 -11.95 -0.43
C CYS A 145 15.51 -11.09 -1.34
N GLN A 146 14.79 -11.70 -2.29
CA GLN A 146 13.87 -10.96 -3.19
C GLN A 146 12.75 -10.23 -2.46
N ILE A 147 12.37 -10.71 -1.27
CA ILE A 147 11.37 -10.06 -0.42
C ILE A 147 12.00 -9.19 0.68
N GLY A 148 13.29 -8.85 0.54
CA GLY A 148 14.01 -7.96 1.44
C GLY A 148 14.62 -8.63 2.68
N ALA A 149 14.68 -9.97 2.72
CA ALA A 149 15.30 -10.66 3.86
C ALA A 149 16.82 -10.51 3.88
N ILE A 150 17.39 -10.72 5.07
CA ILE A 150 18.82 -10.80 5.34
C ILE A 150 19.17 -12.27 5.49
N VAL A 151 19.90 -12.82 4.54
CA VAL A 151 20.34 -14.20 4.52
C VAL A 151 21.79 -14.27 4.95
N VAL A 152 22.07 -15.12 5.93
CA VAL A 152 23.40 -15.30 6.49
C VAL A 152 23.77 -16.77 6.39
N VAL A 153 24.88 -17.03 5.71
CA VAL A 153 25.41 -18.36 5.44
C VAL A 153 26.83 -18.41 5.97
N PHE A 154 27.11 -19.34 6.89
CA PHE A 154 28.47 -19.71 7.25
C PHE A 154 28.70 -21.17 6.88
N GLU A 155 29.92 -21.50 6.51
CA GLU A 155 30.35 -22.88 6.29
C GLU A 155 29.98 -23.78 7.49
N ASN A 156 29.45 -24.97 7.20
CA ASN A 156 29.05 -25.99 8.19
C ASN A 156 27.96 -25.55 9.20
N THR A 157 27.20 -24.48 8.90
CA THR A 157 26.07 -24.06 9.74
C THR A 157 24.76 -24.01 8.94
N LEU A 158 23.63 -24.10 9.64
CA LEU A 158 22.34 -23.86 9.01
C LEU A 158 22.21 -22.37 8.64
N PRO A 159 21.85 -22.05 7.38
CA PRO A 159 21.58 -20.67 6.98
C PRO A 159 20.50 -20.04 7.85
N ALA A 160 20.75 -18.81 8.31
CA ALA A 160 19.78 -18.02 9.03
C ALA A 160 19.16 -16.97 8.11
N VAL A 161 17.86 -16.69 8.31
CA VAL A 161 17.11 -15.68 7.56
C VAL A 161 16.49 -14.72 8.56
N PHE A 162 16.90 -13.45 8.48
CA PHE A 162 16.38 -12.38 9.32
C PHE A 162 15.53 -11.45 8.47
N TYR A 163 14.31 -11.17 8.92
CA TYR A 163 13.43 -10.25 8.23
C TYR A 163 13.51 -8.86 8.89
N PRO A 164 13.43 -7.75 8.12
CA PRO A 164 13.42 -6.38 8.63
C PRO A 164 12.57 -6.19 9.89
N ASN A 165 11.29 -6.61 9.80
CA ASN A 165 10.29 -6.46 10.86
C ASN A 165 10.52 -7.32 12.13
N TYR A 166 11.44 -8.29 12.09
CA TYR A 166 11.71 -9.23 13.18
C TYR A 166 13.14 -9.11 13.70
N GLY A 167 13.64 -7.87 13.80
CA GLY A 167 14.98 -7.56 14.31
C GLY A 167 16.07 -7.49 13.24
N GLY A 168 15.74 -7.78 11.97
CA GLY A 168 16.67 -7.68 10.85
C GLY A 168 17.20 -6.25 10.65
N ASP A 169 16.34 -5.22 10.74
CA ASP A 169 16.77 -3.83 10.57
C ASP A 169 17.76 -3.42 11.67
N LEU A 170 17.48 -3.79 12.93
CA LEU A 170 18.38 -3.50 14.06
C LEU A 170 19.72 -4.24 13.93
N LEU A 171 19.72 -5.45 13.36
CA LEU A 171 20.94 -6.18 13.02
C LEU A 171 21.75 -5.41 11.96
N LEU A 172 21.12 -4.91 10.89
CA LEU A 172 21.81 -4.12 9.85
C LEU A 172 22.34 -2.78 10.39
N GLU A 173 21.59 -2.10 11.24
CA GLU A 173 22.02 -0.87 11.91
C GLU A 173 23.23 -1.12 12.82
N THR A 174 23.26 -2.25 13.52
CA THR A 174 24.39 -2.65 14.36
C THR A 174 25.62 -3.01 13.53
N LEU A 175 25.44 -3.80 12.45
CA LEU A 175 26.52 -4.19 11.54
C LEU A 175 27.14 -2.97 10.83
N SER A 176 26.30 -2.00 10.43
CA SER A 176 26.75 -0.76 9.76
C SER A 176 27.34 0.28 10.73
N GLY A 177 27.17 0.10 12.04
CA GLY A 177 27.63 1.03 13.06
C GLY A 177 26.75 2.27 13.22
N ILE A 178 25.52 2.27 12.68
CA ILE A 178 24.52 3.31 12.89
C ILE A 178 24.00 3.27 14.33
N ALA A 179 23.82 2.06 14.88
CA ALA A 179 23.38 1.83 16.25
C ALA A 179 24.39 0.96 17.01
N ASP A 180 24.68 1.31 18.27
CA ASP A 180 25.47 0.49 19.18
C ASP A 180 24.53 -0.28 20.13
N GLN A 181 23.77 -1.23 19.57
CA GLN A 181 22.66 -1.91 20.24
C GLN A 181 22.68 -3.43 20.04
N GLU A 182 23.86 -4.05 20.12
CA GLU A 182 24.06 -5.48 19.89
C GLU A 182 23.11 -6.36 20.74
N GLU A 183 23.00 -6.08 22.03
CA GLU A 183 22.13 -6.83 22.95
C GLU A 183 20.65 -6.73 22.55
N GLN A 184 20.20 -5.57 22.06
CA GLN A 184 18.82 -5.37 21.62
C GLN A 184 18.55 -6.07 20.29
N ALA A 185 19.52 -6.06 19.37
CA ALA A 185 19.44 -6.79 18.11
C ALA A 185 19.23 -8.29 18.37
N LEU A 186 20.05 -8.89 19.23
CA LEU A 186 19.95 -10.31 19.59
C LEU A 186 18.63 -10.63 20.31
N LYS A 187 18.14 -9.76 21.20
CA LYS A 187 16.84 -9.96 21.89
C LYS A 187 15.65 -10.06 20.93
N LYS A 188 15.69 -9.37 19.78
CA LYS A 188 14.60 -9.42 18.78
C LYS A 188 14.69 -10.62 17.83
N ILE A 189 15.87 -11.20 17.70
CA ILE A 189 16.11 -12.38 16.85
C ILE A 189 15.60 -13.64 17.56
N ALA A 190 15.11 -14.62 16.79
CA ALA A 190 14.67 -15.90 17.33
C ALA A 190 15.84 -16.63 18.02
N PRO A 191 15.64 -17.25 19.20
CA PRO A 191 16.73 -17.90 19.96
C PRO A 191 17.54 -18.93 19.16
N LYS A 192 16.89 -19.65 18.24
CA LYS A 192 17.55 -20.65 17.38
C LYS A 192 18.61 -20.05 16.44
N ASP A 193 18.51 -18.76 16.12
CA ASP A 193 19.39 -18.06 15.18
C ASP A 193 20.40 -17.14 15.91
N HIS A 194 20.38 -17.11 17.25
CA HIS A 194 21.28 -16.27 18.07
C HIS A 194 22.75 -16.56 17.81
N ALA A 195 23.13 -17.84 17.73
CA ALA A 195 24.52 -18.22 17.47
C ALA A 195 25.01 -17.67 16.12
N THR A 196 24.21 -17.81 15.07
CA THR A 196 24.54 -17.29 13.73
C THR A 196 24.60 -15.77 13.71
N ALA A 197 23.66 -15.09 14.37
CA ALA A 197 23.64 -13.63 14.47
C ALA A 197 24.84 -13.08 15.25
N GLN A 198 25.17 -13.69 16.39
CA GLN A 198 26.32 -13.32 17.21
C GLN A 198 27.63 -13.54 16.45
N ARG A 199 27.75 -14.67 15.76
CA ARG A 199 28.91 -14.95 14.90
C ARG A 199 29.06 -13.91 13.79
N LEU A 200 27.96 -13.53 13.14
CA LEU A 200 27.97 -12.45 12.16
C LEU A 200 28.44 -11.13 12.78
N LEU A 201 27.91 -10.74 13.94
CA LEU A 201 28.31 -9.52 14.61
C LEU A 201 29.81 -9.49 14.95
N SER A 202 30.40 -10.64 15.32
CA SER A 202 31.82 -10.73 15.66
C SER A 202 32.76 -10.86 14.45
N GLU A 203 32.35 -11.59 13.41
CA GLU A 203 33.21 -11.92 12.25
C GLU A 203 32.99 -10.98 11.05
N PHE A 204 31.94 -10.15 11.06
CA PHE A 204 31.59 -9.32 9.92
C PHE A 204 32.67 -8.28 9.59
N SER A 205 33.18 -8.35 8.37
CA SER A 205 34.06 -7.33 7.80
C SER A 205 33.23 -6.23 7.15
N ARG A 206 33.12 -5.09 7.82
CA ARG A 206 32.42 -3.90 7.31
C ARG A 206 33.01 -3.44 5.98
N SER A 207 32.23 -3.52 4.90
CA SER A 207 32.59 -2.95 3.60
C SER A 207 31.94 -1.57 3.42
N GLU A 208 32.60 -0.68 2.67
CA GLU A 208 32.07 0.67 2.42
C GLU A 208 30.76 0.62 1.63
N GLU A 209 30.64 -0.32 0.70
CA GLU A 209 29.45 -0.51 -0.12
C GLU A 209 28.26 -1.02 0.71
N PHE A 210 28.52 -1.90 1.69
CA PHE A 210 27.51 -2.32 2.66
C PHE A 210 26.98 -1.13 3.46
N ILE A 211 27.89 -0.34 4.05
CA ILE A 211 27.52 0.82 4.88
C ILE A 211 26.71 1.82 4.05
N THR A 212 27.16 2.11 2.84
CA THR A 212 26.47 3.05 1.93
C THR A 212 25.06 2.58 1.61
N ARG A 213 24.87 1.29 1.33
CA ARG A 213 23.55 0.72 1.03
C ARG A 213 22.62 0.74 2.24
N VAL A 214 23.10 0.32 3.42
CA VAL A 214 22.29 0.33 4.65
C VAL A 214 21.86 1.76 5.00
N LYS A 215 22.77 2.74 4.88
CA LYS A 215 22.44 4.16 5.10
C LYS A 215 21.38 4.65 4.12
N ALA A 216 21.54 4.38 2.83
CA ALA A 216 20.57 4.77 1.81
C ALA A 216 19.18 4.14 2.07
N GLN A 217 19.13 2.86 2.46
CA GLN A 217 17.88 2.20 2.84
C GLN A 217 17.26 2.82 4.10
N HIS A 218 18.06 3.09 5.13
CA HIS A 218 17.58 3.70 6.37
C HIS A 218 17.04 5.11 6.12
N GLU A 219 17.71 5.93 5.31
CA GLU A 219 17.22 7.24 4.88
C GLU A 219 15.91 7.13 4.09
N GLN A 220 15.79 6.15 3.19
CA GLN A 220 14.56 5.90 2.45
C GLN A 220 13.41 5.48 3.39
N GLN A 221 13.67 4.59 4.35
CA GLN A 221 12.69 4.17 5.34
C GLN A 221 12.26 5.33 6.24
N ALA A 222 13.21 6.16 6.70
CA ALA A 222 12.92 7.35 7.47
C ALA A 222 12.07 8.35 6.68
N ALA A 223 12.39 8.60 5.41
CA ALA A 223 11.60 9.46 4.53
C ALA A 223 10.17 8.93 4.31
N LEU A 224 10.01 7.61 4.17
CA LEU A 224 8.69 6.96 4.09
C LEU A 224 7.92 7.05 5.42
N GLY A 225 8.61 6.87 6.54
CA GLY A 225 8.04 7.05 7.90
C GLY A 225 7.54 8.47 8.11
N ASP A 226 8.36 9.47 7.80
CA ASP A 226 7.98 10.89 7.88
C ASP A 226 6.76 11.21 6.99
N ALA A 227 6.70 10.63 5.79
CA ALA A 227 5.55 10.79 4.90
C ALA A 227 4.28 10.11 5.46
N ALA A 228 4.42 8.90 6.01
CA ALA A 228 3.33 8.17 6.67
C ALA A 228 2.81 8.92 7.92
N ASP A 229 3.71 9.50 8.71
CA ASP A 229 3.35 10.27 9.90
C ASP A 229 2.63 11.57 9.52
N ARG A 230 3.10 12.27 8.49
CA ARG A 230 2.42 13.47 7.95
C ARG A 230 1.01 13.14 7.46
N THR A 231 0.83 12.05 6.72
CA THR A 231 -0.49 11.63 6.23
C THR A 231 -1.41 11.20 7.38
N THR A 232 -0.87 10.49 8.37
CA THR A 232 -1.62 10.09 9.58
C THR A 232 -2.05 11.31 10.39
N ALA A 233 -1.15 12.27 10.63
CA ALA A 233 -1.44 13.50 11.34
C ALA A 233 -2.50 14.35 10.60
N ALA A 234 -2.40 14.44 9.27
CA ALA A 234 -3.41 15.12 8.45
C ALA A 234 -4.78 14.43 8.55
N ASN A 235 -4.83 13.10 8.51
CA ASN A 235 -6.07 12.34 8.65
C ASN A 235 -6.69 12.50 10.03
N LEU A 236 -5.89 12.51 11.10
CA LEU A 236 -6.37 12.78 12.46
C LEU A 236 -6.93 14.20 12.60
N LEU A 237 -6.28 15.19 11.97
CA LEU A 237 -6.80 16.56 11.94
C LEU A 237 -8.14 16.62 11.20
N VAL A 238 -8.24 15.98 10.03
CA VAL A 238 -9.48 15.88 9.26
C VAL A 238 -10.57 15.23 10.11
N ALA A 239 -10.30 14.08 10.73
CA ALA A 239 -11.25 13.39 11.60
C ALA A 239 -11.74 14.28 12.76
N ARG A 240 -10.84 15.06 13.37
CA ARG A 240 -11.17 16.00 14.45
C ARG A 240 -12.09 17.14 14.00
N ILE A 241 -11.92 17.64 12.77
CA ILE A 241 -12.74 18.73 12.23
C ILE A 241 -14.01 18.24 11.52
N SER A 242 -14.09 16.96 11.14
CA SER A 242 -15.22 16.42 10.37
C SER A 242 -16.57 16.59 11.08
N TYR A 243 -16.64 16.33 12.39
CA TYR A 243 -17.88 16.47 13.16
C TYR A 243 -18.40 17.92 13.18
N PRO A 244 -17.64 18.93 13.68
CA PRO A 244 -18.12 20.31 13.70
C PRO A 244 -18.39 20.85 12.30
N MET A 245 -17.60 20.46 11.30
CA MET A 245 -17.85 20.82 9.90
C MET A 245 -19.18 20.26 9.39
N THR A 246 -19.52 19.02 9.74
CA THR A 246 -20.79 18.40 9.33
C THR A 246 -21.98 19.10 9.95
N VAL A 247 -21.91 19.42 11.25
CA VAL A 247 -22.95 20.20 11.94
C VAL A 247 -23.13 21.58 11.30
N LEU A 248 -22.02 22.28 11.02
CA LEU A 248 -22.04 23.58 10.36
C LEU A 248 -22.62 23.49 8.94
N ALA A 249 -22.30 22.44 8.21
CA ALA A 249 -22.86 22.20 6.88
C ALA A 249 -24.38 21.93 6.94
N MET A 250 -24.86 21.17 7.93
CA MET A 250 -26.30 20.98 8.15
C MET A 250 -27.02 22.32 8.38
N VAL A 251 -26.43 23.21 9.19
CA VAL A 251 -26.96 24.56 9.43
C VAL A 251 -27.05 25.34 8.12
N PHE A 252 -25.99 25.33 7.30
CA PHE A 252 -26.01 26.01 6.00
C PHE A 252 -27.01 25.41 5.01
N VAL A 253 -27.23 24.10 5.04
CA VAL A 253 -28.26 23.45 4.22
C VAL A 253 -29.66 23.96 4.62
N VAL A 254 -29.96 24.03 5.93
CA VAL A 254 -31.24 24.55 6.42
C VAL A 254 -31.41 26.03 6.05
N LEU A 255 -30.37 26.85 6.21
CA LEU A 255 -30.40 28.26 5.81
C LEU A 255 -30.59 28.43 4.30
N GLY A 256 -29.90 27.61 3.49
CA GLY A 256 -30.05 27.58 2.04
C GLY A 256 -31.48 27.24 1.62
N PHE A 257 -32.06 26.18 2.16
CA PHE A 257 -33.47 25.82 1.90
C PHE A 257 -34.44 26.91 2.35
N GLY A 258 -34.30 27.44 3.55
CA GLY A 258 -35.14 28.52 4.06
C GLY A 258 -35.08 29.77 3.17
N HIS A 259 -33.88 30.12 2.70
CA HIS A 259 -33.68 31.22 1.76
C HIS A 259 -34.34 30.96 0.40
N LEU A 260 -34.23 29.74 -0.14
CA LEU A 260 -34.82 29.35 -1.42
C LEU A 260 -36.36 29.35 -1.40
N LEU A 261 -36.96 28.89 -0.30
CA LEU A 261 -38.41 28.88 -0.10
C LEU A 261 -38.97 30.29 0.09
N SER A 262 -38.25 31.16 0.80
CA SER A 262 -38.69 32.53 1.08
C SER A 262 -38.55 33.45 -0.14
N ASN A 263 -37.63 33.16 -1.06
CA ASN A 263 -37.26 34.03 -2.17
C ASN A 263 -37.42 33.34 -3.53
N ARG A 264 -38.64 32.88 -3.84
CA ARG A 264 -38.93 32.31 -5.16
C ARG A 264 -38.83 33.41 -6.23
N PRO A 265 -38.06 33.22 -7.31
CA PRO A 265 -37.96 34.21 -8.36
C PRO A 265 -39.31 34.39 -9.05
N MET A 266 -39.94 35.56 -8.86
CA MET A 266 -41.09 35.98 -9.67
C MET A 266 -40.58 36.71 -10.91
N GLN A 267 -41.05 36.32 -12.09
CA GLN A 267 -40.60 36.86 -13.38
C GLN A 267 -41.13 38.28 -13.69
N SER A 268 -41.68 39.01 -12.72
CA SER A 268 -42.23 40.34 -12.99
C SER A 268 -41.10 41.36 -13.17
N GLU A 269 -40.99 41.95 -14.35
CA GLU A 269 -39.98 42.98 -14.68
C GLU A 269 -40.02 44.17 -13.72
N GLU A 270 -41.20 44.53 -13.22
CA GLU A 270 -41.43 45.67 -12.33
C GLU A 270 -40.75 45.50 -10.96
N SER A 271 -40.52 44.25 -10.55
CA SER A 271 -39.86 43.94 -9.28
C SER A 271 -38.34 44.14 -9.33
N ALA A 272 -37.71 44.07 -10.51
CA ALA A 272 -36.26 43.98 -10.66
C ALA A 272 -35.47 45.20 -10.12
N LEU A 273 -36.13 46.36 -10.01
CA LEU A 273 -35.51 47.62 -9.55
C LEU A 273 -35.64 47.87 -8.05
N SER A 274 -36.37 47.01 -7.30
CA SER A 274 -36.55 47.21 -5.85
C SER A 274 -35.26 46.98 -5.07
N THR A 275 -34.97 47.87 -4.12
CA THR A 275 -33.86 47.74 -3.15
C THR A 275 -33.93 46.45 -2.32
N ALA A 276 -35.14 45.89 -2.14
CA ALA A 276 -35.34 44.60 -1.50
C ALA A 276 -34.65 43.46 -2.27
N ASN A 277 -34.75 43.46 -3.60
CA ASN A 277 -34.17 42.40 -4.44
C ASN A 277 -32.64 42.40 -4.41
N ARG A 278 -32.01 43.57 -4.29
CA ARG A 278 -30.56 43.67 -4.11
C ARG A 278 -30.12 42.98 -2.82
N THR A 279 -30.86 43.17 -1.74
CA THR A 279 -30.54 42.56 -0.43
C THR A 279 -30.69 41.04 -0.50
N VAL A 280 -31.76 40.54 -1.12
CA VAL A 280 -32.00 39.11 -1.34
C VAL A 280 -30.86 38.49 -2.15
N MET A 281 -30.42 39.15 -3.23
CA MET A 281 -29.35 38.64 -4.07
C MET A 281 -28.00 38.59 -3.33
N ILE A 282 -27.65 39.62 -2.56
CA ILE A 282 -26.41 39.61 -1.76
C ILE A 282 -26.45 38.46 -0.75
N LYS A 283 -27.60 38.23 -0.11
CA LYS A 283 -27.81 37.06 0.76
C LYS A 283 -27.63 35.74 0.00
N SER A 284 -28.22 35.57 -1.19
CA SER A 284 -28.01 34.38 -2.04
C SER A 284 -26.52 34.14 -2.33
N LEU A 285 -25.80 35.18 -2.76
CA LEU A 285 -24.37 35.08 -3.09
C LEU A 285 -23.53 34.72 -1.86
N SER A 286 -23.87 35.25 -0.68
CA SER A 286 -23.19 34.89 0.57
C SER A 286 -23.37 33.41 0.92
N ILE A 287 -24.58 32.86 0.74
CA ILE A 287 -24.87 31.44 0.99
C ILE A 287 -24.12 30.56 -0.01
N ILE A 288 -24.13 30.92 -1.30
CA ILE A 288 -23.38 30.22 -2.36
C ILE A 288 -21.88 30.17 -2.01
N ALA A 289 -21.31 31.29 -1.57
CA ALA A 289 -19.91 31.36 -1.18
C ALA A 289 -19.60 30.45 0.03
N LEU A 290 -20.44 30.48 1.07
CA LEU A 290 -20.27 29.64 2.25
C LEU A 290 -20.39 28.14 1.93
N LEU A 291 -21.41 27.74 1.15
CA LEU A 291 -21.58 26.36 0.71
C LEU A 291 -20.41 25.90 -0.16
N SER A 292 -19.87 26.78 -1.00
CA SER A 292 -18.69 26.49 -1.82
C SER A 292 -17.41 26.30 -0.98
N ILE A 293 -17.25 27.03 0.14
CA ILE A 293 -16.15 26.84 1.08
C ILE A 293 -16.26 25.46 1.76
N VAL A 294 -17.47 25.08 2.21
CA VAL A 294 -17.70 23.76 2.82
C VAL A 294 -17.39 22.64 1.82
N ASP A 295 -17.87 22.76 0.59
CA ASP A 295 -17.59 21.80 -0.48
C ASP A 295 -16.09 21.72 -0.82
N LEU A 296 -15.36 22.85 -0.79
CA LEU A 296 -13.91 22.87 -0.93
C LEU A 296 -13.22 22.10 0.21
N VAL A 297 -13.61 22.33 1.47
CA VAL A 297 -13.02 21.63 2.63
C VAL A 297 -13.22 20.11 2.50
N TRP A 298 -14.41 19.66 2.11
CA TRP A 298 -14.65 18.23 1.90
C TRP A 298 -13.92 17.66 0.69
N THR A 299 -13.73 18.45 -0.36
CA THR A 299 -12.93 18.00 -1.51
C THR A 299 -11.47 17.77 -1.10
N ILE A 300 -10.90 18.66 -0.29
CA ILE A 300 -9.53 18.51 0.25
C ILE A 300 -9.46 17.28 1.17
N ALA A 301 -10.43 17.13 2.08
CA ALA A 301 -10.49 15.98 2.98
C ALA A 301 -10.60 14.66 2.21
N GLY A 302 -11.43 14.62 1.17
CA GLY A 302 -11.59 13.47 0.29
C GLY A 302 -10.33 13.14 -0.51
N ALA A 303 -9.67 14.15 -1.07
CA ALA A 303 -8.42 13.98 -1.82
C ALA A 303 -7.30 13.39 -0.95
N ASN A 304 -7.13 13.87 0.29
CA ASN A 304 -6.09 13.40 1.20
C ASN A 304 -6.31 11.96 1.69
N SER A 305 -7.57 11.49 1.74
CA SER A 305 -7.88 10.14 2.18
C SER A 305 -7.53 9.05 1.15
N GLY A 306 -7.21 9.43 -0.10
CA GLY A 306 -6.99 8.48 -1.20
C GLY A 306 -8.22 7.66 -1.59
N THR A 307 -9.39 7.92 -1.00
CA THR A 307 -10.63 7.16 -1.24
C THR A 307 -11.40 7.65 -2.47
N MET A 308 -11.12 8.87 -2.95
CA MET A 308 -11.78 9.43 -4.12
C MET A 308 -11.01 9.11 -5.39
N ARG A 309 -11.56 8.21 -6.21
CA ARG A 309 -11.12 8.01 -7.60
C ARG A 309 -11.92 8.98 -8.49
N GLU A 310 -11.28 10.05 -8.96
CA GLU A 310 -11.89 10.96 -9.93
C GLU A 310 -12.25 10.19 -11.21
N LEU A 311 -13.47 10.41 -11.68
CA LEU A 311 -13.95 9.91 -12.97
C LEU A 311 -13.70 10.94 -14.09
N ASN A 312 -13.35 12.18 -13.75
CA ASN A 312 -13.09 13.22 -14.73
C ASN A 312 -11.63 13.17 -15.18
N PRO A 313 -11.34 12.97 -16.49
CA PRO A 313 -9.97 12.95 -17.00
C PRO A 313 -9.25 14.30 -16.88
N LEU A 314 -9.97 15.42 -16.75
CA LEU A 314 -9.36 16.71 -16.43
C LEU A 314 -9.04 16.83 -14.93
N GLY A 315 -9.85 16.20 -14.07
CA GLY A 315 -9.66 16.17 -12.62
C GLY A 315 -8.46 15.32 -12.21
N SER A 316 -8.17 14.23 -12.93
CA SER A 316 -7.03 13.34 -12.63
C SER A 316 -5.68 14.05 -12.63
N HIS A 317 -5.49 15.04 -13.51
CA HIS A 317 -4.28 15.85 -13.55
C HIS A 317 -4.10 16.72 -12.30
N PHE A 318 -5.19 17.10 -11.63
CA PHE A 318 -5.16 17.94 -10.42
C PHE A 318 -5.12 17.13 -9.12
N ILE A 319 -5.35 15.82 -9.12
CA ILE A 319 -5.33 14.99 -7.90
C ILE A 319 -3.93 14.93 -7.28
N HIS A 320 -2.89 14.95 -8.11
CA HIS A 320 -1.51 14.81 -7.63
C HIS A 320 -1.05 16.03 -6.82
N ASP A 321 -1.72 17.17 -6.95
CA ASP A 321 -1.44 18.37 -6.16
C ASP A 321 -2.74 19.00 -5.62
N PRO A 322 -3.06 18.81 -4.32
CA PRO A 322 -4.25 19.38 -3.71
C PRO A 322 -4.27 20.91 -3.79
N THR A 323 -3.09 21.55 -3.89
CA THR A 323 -2.96 23.00 -4.03
C THR A 323 -3.56 23.49 -5.33
N SER A 324 -3.24 22.81 -6.44
CA SER A 324 -3.78 23.14 -7.76
C SER A 324 -5.30 23.00 -7.81
N LEU A 325 -5.86 21.99 -7.14
CA LEU A 325 -7.32 21.82 -7.03
C LEU A 325 -7.97 22.98 -6.27
N ILE A 326 -7.37 23.41 -5.17
CA ILE A 326 -7.84 24.55 -4.38
C ILE A 326 -7.86 25.82 -5.24
N PHE A 327 -6.76 26.13 -5.93
CA PHE A 327 -6.66 27.30 -6.79
C PHE A 327 -7.69 27.26 -7.92
N PHE A 328 -7.83 26.12 -8.60
CA PHE A 328 -8.82 25.95 -9.66
C PHE A 328 -10.23 26.26 -9.15
N LYS A 329 -10.63 25.68 -8.02
CA LYS A 329 -11.96 25.86 -7.44
C LYS A 329 -12.19 27.30 -6.98
N LEU A 330 -11.20 27.93 -6.35
CA LEU A 330 -11.27 29.34 -5.96
C LEU A 330 -11.42 30.28 -7.17
N ILE A 331 -10.68 30.03 -8.26
CA ILE A 331 -10.77 30.84 -9.48
C ILE A 331 -12.14 30.69 -10.13
N VAL A 332 -12.62 29.46 -10.31
CA VAL A 332 -13.92 29.19 -10.96
C VAL A 332 -15.07 29.74 -10.13
N THR A 333 -15.10 29.46 -8.82
CA THR A 333 -16.14 29.96 -7.91
C THR A 333 -16.08 31.48 -7.79
N GLY A 334 -14.90 32.06 -7.63
CA GLY A 334 -14.71 33.51 -7.55
C GLY A 334 -15.17 34.23 -8.82
N THR A 335 -14.83 33.68 -9.99
CA THR A 335 -15.27 34.22 -11.29
C THR A 335 -16.79 34.13 -11.44
N ALA A 336 -17.39 33.00 -11.09
CA ALA A 336 -18.84 32.82 -11.15
C ALA A 336 -19.59 33.80 -10.22
N LEU A 337 -19.12 33.94 -8.98
CA LEU A 337 -19.66 34.91 -8.01
C LEU A 337 -19.49 36.35 -8.52
N GLY A 338 -18.33 36.67 -9.10
CA GLY A 338 -18.05 37.99 -9.68
C GLY A 338 -18.98 38.34 -10.84
N ILE A 339 -19.22 37.39 -11.75
CA ILE A 339 -20.16 37.56 -12.88
C ILE A 339 -21.58 37.78 -12.36
N LEU A 340 -22.06 36.94 -11.44
CA LEU A 340 -23.39 37.10 -10.86
C LEU A 340 -23.52 38.46 -10.15
N TYR A 341 -22.51 38.86 -9.39
CA TYR A 341 -22.49 40.15 -8.71
C TYR A 341 -22.48 41.33 -9.69
N ALA A 342 -21.73 41.25 -10.79
CA ALA A 342 -21.71 42.28 -11.84
C ALA A 342 -23.07 42.38 -12.55
N LEU A 343 -23.71 41.25 -12.83
CA LEU A 343 -25.01 41.16 -13.50
C LEU A 343 -26.21 41.31 -12.55
N ARG A 344 -26.00 41.72 -11.29
CA ARG A 344 -27.03 41.77 -10.25
C ARG A 344 -28.27 42.61 -10.56
N GLN A 345 -28.19 43.50 -11.54
CA GLN A 345 -29.31 44.32 -11.99
C GLN A 345 -30.21 43.61 -13.01
N LYS A 346 -29.80 42.45 -13.53
CA LYS A 346 -30.55 41.69 -14.55
C LYS A 346 -31.40 40.60 -13.88
N PRO A 347 -32.68 40.42 -14.25
CA PRO A 347 -33.55 39.41 -13.65
C PRO A 347 -33.05 37.98 -13.88
N ILE A 348 -32.35 37.75 -15.00
CA ILE A 348 -31.69 36.46 -15.30
C ILE A 348 -30.67 36.08 -14.21
N ALA A 349 -29.92 37.04 -13.65
CA ALA A 349 -28.94 36.76 -12.61
C ALA A 349 -29.59 36.33 -11.29
N HIS A 350 -30.84 36.76 -11.04
CA HIS A 350 -31.59 36.36 -9.84
C HIS A 350 -32.06 34.92 -9.97
N VAL A 351 -32.58 34.55 -11.14
CA VAL A 351 -32.94 33.16 -11.45
C VAL A 351 -31.70 32.25 -11.41
N ALA A 352 -30.59 32.69 -12.01
CA ALA A 352 -29.34 31.92 -12.02
C ALA A 352 -28.75 31.73 -10.62
N SER A 353 -28.71 32.78 -9.80
CA SER A 353 -28.23 32.67 -8.41
C SER A 353 -29.16 31.82 -7.54
N TRP A 354 -30.47 31.86 -7.76
CA TRP A 354 -31.41 30.96 -7.09
C TRP A 354 -31.14 29.49 -7.44
N TRP A 355 -30.98 29.15 -8.73
CA TRP A 355 -30.64 27.79 -9.15
C TRP A 355 -29.27 27.33 -8.65
N CYS A 356 -28.26 28.21 -8.70
CA CYS A 356 -26.93 27.92 -8.18
C CYS A 356 -26.97 27.62 -6.67
N CYS A 357 -27.71 28.42 -5.90
CA CYS A 357 -27.92 28.20 -4.47
C CYS A 357 -28.62 26.85 -4.21
N LEU A 358 -29.65 26.50 -4.99
CA LEU A 358 -30.32 25.20 -4.88
C LEU A 358 -29.36 24.04 -5.14
N LEU A 359 -28.60 24.09 -6.23
CA LEU A 359 -27.67 23.02 -6.59
C LEU A 359 -26.59 22.82 -5.53
N LEU A 360 -25.98 23.90 -5.03
CA LEU A 360 -24.97 23.80 -3.96
C LEU A 360 -25.56 23.32 -2.64
N THR A 361 -26.81 23.70 -2.32
CA THR A 361 -27.51 23.20 -1.13
C THR A 361 -27.72 21.69 -1.22
N LEU A 362 -28.17 21.20 -2.38
CA LEU A 362 -28.38 19.76 -2.64
C LEU A 362 -27.06 18.99 -2.64
N LEU A 363 -26.01 19.53 -3.25
CA LEU A 363 -24.67 18.93 -3.22
C LEU A 363 -24.14 18.82 -1.79
N THR A 364 -24.30 19.89 -1.01
CA THR A 364 -23.89 19.91 0.40
C THR A 364 -24.68 18.89 1.23
N ALA A 365 -25.99 18.80 1.01
CA ALA A 365 -26.83 17.80 1.67
C ALA A 365 -26.39 16.37 1.32
N ARG A 366 -26.08 16.10 0.04
CA ARG A 366 -25.54 14.80 -0.40
C ARG A 366 -24.24 14.45 0.32
N TRP A 367 -23.33 15.42 0.46
CA TRP A 367 -22.08 15.23 1.17
C TRP A 367 -22.28 14.94 2.67
N VAL A 368 -23.19 15.66 3.34
CA VAL A 368 -23.54 15.39 4.73
C VAL A 368 -24.02 13.95 4.90
N VAL A 369 -24.92 13.48 4.03
CA VAL A 369 -25.43 12.11 4.06
C VAL A 369 -24.29 11.10 3.85
N PHE A 370 -23.43 11.34 2.86
CA PHE A 370 -22.27 10.49 2.61
C PHE A 370 -21.36 10.40 3.84
N GLN A 371 -20.98 11.53 4.43
CA GLN A 371 -20.13 11.56 5.63
C GLN A 371 -20.79 10.84 6.82
N SER A 372 -22.10 10.98 6.99
CA SER A 372 -22.83 10.27 8.06
C SER A 372 -22.88 8.75 7.91
N MET A 373 -22.51 8.20 6.75
CA MET A 373 -22.40 6.75 6.54
C MET A 373 -21.03 6.19 6.94
N PHE A 374 -19.99 7.03 7.01
CA PHE A 374 -18.60 6.61 7.28
C PHE A 374 -18.08 7.03 8.66
N VAL A 375 -18.82 7.89 9.37
CA VAL A 375 -18.66 8.16 10.81
C VAL A 375 -19.53 7.19 11.58
#